data_AF-A0A4R1BQ40-F1
#
_entry.id   AF-A0A4R1BQ40-F1
#
_cell.length_a   1.000
_cell.length_b   1.000
_cell.length_c   1.000
_cell.angle_alpha   90.00
_cell.angle_beta   90.00
_cell.angle_gamma   90.00
#
_symmetry.space_group_name_H-M   'P 1'
#
loop_
_entity.id
_entity.type
_entity.pdbx_description
1 polymer ?
#
loop_
_entity_poly.entity_id
_entity_poly.type
_entity_poly.pdbx_seq_one_letter_code
_entity_poly.pdbx_strand_id
1 'polypeptide(L)'
;MLSPGTSGADGRLELWHELDRLSVRARGGGFRVYAAGLAAACVSGSGVLTSGYFFGTAWAGSWAAAIPVGVGLVAGAAVYAAERLRTTRRVGSLRRALAAAGDDPDRPTASGLGMYYDPQLILLRSEYELVRERGARSAARFFEDTFGFTPEDGFETGPLNVTPESEALRGLRRRWEGRLALRREIAGQPAVSFRRAVDYQLYPKEMTVPAELAVRQAYLEISRRMLRARYGNDRERWEEILSGDLYRRAVRDLRELEEITREPSRPAPGRRT
;
A
#
# COMPACT_ATOMS: atom_id res chain seq x y z
N MET A 1 11.50 39.53 -2.29
CA MET A 1 10.36 38.93 -3.01
C MET A 1 10.34 37.45 -2.71
N LEU A 2 9.59 37.03 -1.69
CA LEU A 2 9.34 35.63 -1.35
C LEU A 2 8.09 35.20 -2.10
N SER A 3 8.19 34.15 -2.93
CA SER A 3 7.07 33.61 -3.70
C SER A 3 5.97 33.10 -2.75
N PRO A 4 4.75 33.66 -2.78
CA PRO A 4 3.64 33.24 -1.91
C PRO A 4 2.93 31.95 -2.40
N GLY A 5 3.49 31.23 -3.38
CA GLY A 5 2.86 30.07 -4.02
C GLY A 5 3.23 28.70 -3.44
N THR A 6 4.26 28.57 -2.61
CA THR A 6 4.75 27.26 -2.13
C THR A 6 3.96 26.73 -0.93
N SER A 7 3.56 27.60 0.01
CA SER A 7 2.84 27.20 1.23
C SER A 7 1.52 26.47 0.95
N GLY A 8 0.80 26.85 -0.12
CA GLY A 8 -0.44 26.18 -0.52
C GLY A 8 -0.22 24.85 -1.26
N ALA A 9 0.90 24.68 -1.97
CA ALA A 9 1.25 23.42 -2.62
C ALA A 9 1.77 22.39 -1.60
N ASP A 10 2.60 22.84 -0.67
CA ASP A 10 3.16 22.01 0.40
C ASP A 10 2.05 21.50 1.34
N GLY A 11 1.12 22.37 1.72
CA GLY A 11 -0.04 21.97 2.53
C GLY A 11 -0.98 20.99 1.84
N ARG A 12 -1.15 21.08 0.51
CA ARG A 12 -1.93 20.10 -0.27
C ARG A 12 -1.26 18.72 -0.29
N LEU A 13 0.05 18.70 -0.51
CA LEU A 13 0.81 17.45 -0.55
C LEU A 13 0.79 16.76 0.82
N GLU A 14 0.88 17.53 1.91
CA GLU A 14 0.76 16.98 3.27
C GLU A 14 -0.58 16.32 3.54
N LEU A 15 -1.69 16.89 3.04
CA LEU A 15 -3.02 16.28 3.15
C LEU A 15 -3.10 14.94 2.40
N TRP A 16 -2.48 14.84 1.21
CA TRP A 16 -2.38 13.57 0.47
C TRP A 16 -1.55 12.54 1.24
N HIS A 17 -0.42 12.94 1.82
CA HIS A 17 0.42 12.06 2.64
C HIS A 17 -0.32 11.58 3.89
N GLU A 18 -1.11 12.44 4.54
CA GLU A 18 -1.93 12.04 5.68
C GLU A 18 -3.03 11.04 5.27
N LEU A 19 -3.64 11.24 4.10
CA LEU A 19 -4.62 10.31 3.55
C LEU A 19 -3.98 8.94 3.24
N ASP A 20 -2.76 8.90 2.69
CA ASP A 20 -2.00 7.65 2.50
C ASP A 20 -1.68 6.97 3.83
N ARG A 21 -1.15 7.71 4.82
CA ARG A 21 -0.85 7.17 6.17
C ARG A 21 -2.09 6.57 6.82
N LEU A 22 -3.26 7.18 6.62
CA LEU A 22 -4.54 6.66 7.09
C LEU A 22 -4.92 5.39 6.32
N SER A 23 -4.72 5.35 5.01
CA SER A 23 -4.98 4.16 4.18
C SER A 23 -4.14 2.95 4.59
N VAL A 24 -2.84 3.15 4.86
CA VAL A 24 -1.91 2.11 5.34
C VAL A 24 -2.36 1.61 6.71
N ARG A 25 -2.72 2.53 7.63
CA ARG A 25 -3.24 2.16 8.95
C ARG A 25 -4.54 1.34 8.86
N ALA A 26 -5.43 1.68 7.93
CA ALA A 26 -6.68 0.96 7.73
C ALA A 26 -6.46 -0.49 7.25
N ARG A 27 -5.34 -0.79 6.60
CA ARG A 27 -4.96 -2.14 6.16
C ARG A 27 -4.40 -3.02 7.29
N GLY A 28 -3.80 -2.41 8.32
CA GLY A 28 -3.09 -3.12 9.41
C GLY A 28 -3.81 -3.20 10.77
N GLY A 29 -5.04 -2.70 10.91
CA GLY A 29 -5.71 -2.54 12.21
C GLY A 29 -6.13 -3.82 12.95
N GLY A 30 -6.10 -4.99 12.29
CA GLY A 30 -6.67 -6.23 12.85
C GLY A 30 -6.07 -6.72 14.17
N PHE A 31 -4.78 -6.45 14.41
CA PHE A 31 -4.10 -6.91 15.63
C PHE A 31 -4.68 -6.29 16.91
N ARG A 32 -5.04 -5.01 16.88
CA ARG A 32 -5.57 -4.30 18.07
C ARG A 32 -6.95 -4.82 18.47
N VAL A 33 -7.79 -5.09 17.47
CA VAL A 33 -9.12 -5.68 17.65
C VAL A 33 -9.00 -7.06 18.28
N TYR A 34 -8.09 -7.90 17.74
CA TYR A 34 -7.82 -9.23 18.30
C TYR A 34 -7.29 -9.15 19.73
N ALA A 35 -6.28 -8.31 19.99
CA ALA A 35 -5.69 -8.16 21.30
C ALA A 35 -6.71 -7.69 22.35
N ALA A 36 -7.58 -6.74 22.00
CA ALA A 36 -8.63 -6.26 22.89
C ALA A 36 -9.67 -7.35 23.21
N GLY A 37 -10.11 -8.10 22.19
CA GLY A 37 -11.05 -9.21 22.38
C GLY A 37 -10.45 -10.33 23.23
N LEU A 38 -9.20 -10.69 22.98
CA LEU A 38 -8.48 -11.71 23.75
C LEU A 38 -8.29 -11.26 25.21
N ALA A 39 -7.84 -10.03 25.44
CA ALA A 39 -7.65 -9.50 26.79
C ALA A 39 -8.97 -9.50 27.58
N ALA A 40 -10.06 -9.06 26.96
CA ALA A 40 -11.38 -9.05 27.59
C ALA A 40 -11.87 -10.47 27.91
N ALA A 41 -11.62 -11.45 27.03
CA ALA A 41 -11.93 -12.86 27.28
C ALA A 41 -11.10 -13.42 28.46
N CYS A 42 -9.81 -13.12 28.54
CA CYS A 42 -8.97 -13.59 29.64
C CYS A 42 -9.42 -12.97 30.98
N VAL A 43 -9.64 -11.66 31.03
CA VAL A 43 -10.06 -10.95 32.26
C VAL A 43 -11.41 -11.47 32.75
N SER A 44 -12.38 -11.64 31.84
CA SER A 44 -13.69 -12.18 32.20
C SER A 44 -13.62 -13.65 32.61
N GLY A 45 -12.80 -14.47 31.95
CA GLY A 45 -12.54 -15.86 32.33
C GLY A 45 -11.94 -15.97 33.73
N SER A 46 -10.93 -15.16 34.04
CA SER A 46 -10.37 -15.08 35.40
C SER A 46 -11.43 -14.68 36.42
N GLY A 47 -12.26 -13.68 36.10
CA GLY A 47 -13.37 -13.26 36.97
C GLY A 47 -14.39 -14.38 37.24
N VAL A 48 -14.77 -15.13 36.21
CA VAL A 48 -15.69 -16.29 36.35
C VAL A 48 -15.07 -17.37 37.24
N LEU A 49 -13.79 -17.68 37.04
CA LEU A 49 -13.10 -18.70 37.84
C LEU A 49 -12.95 -18.27 39.31
N THR A 50 -12.54 -17.04 39.57
CA THR A 50 -12.42 -16.49 40.93
C THR A 50 -13.79 -16.43 41.61
N SER A 51 -14.84 -16.01 40.90
CA SER A 51 -16.19 -15.99 41.44
C SER A 51 -16.71 -17.40 41.73
N GLY A 52 -16.44 -18.37 40.86
CA GLY A 52 -16.76 -19.77 41.09
C GLY A 52 -16.11 -20.34 42.35
N TYR A 53 -14.86 -19.93 42.64
CA TYR A 53 -14.15 -20.35 43.85
C TYR A 53 -14.76 -19.77 45.14
N PHE A 54 -15.13 -18.49 45.17
CA PHE A 54 -15.62 -17.83 46.38
C PHE A 54 -17.14 -17.93 46.60
N PHE A 55 -17.94 -17.98 45.52
CA PHE A 55 -19.40 -17.85 45.57
C PHE A 55 -20.15 -18.98 44.84
N GLY A 56 -19.42 -19.93 44.23
CA GLY A 56 -19.98 -20.94 43.35
C GLY A 56 -20.35 -20.40 41.96
N THR A 57 -20.70 -21.30 41.03
CA THR A 57 -21.05 -20.96 39.65
C THR A 57 -22.55 -20.75 39.42
N ALA A 58 -23.36 -20.76 40.49
CA ALA A 58 -24.82 -20.72 40.40
C ALA A 58 -25.36 -19.48 39.66
N TRP A 59 -24.67 -18.34 39.76
CA TRP A 59 -25.04 -17.11 39.04
C TRP A 59 -24.76 -17.16 37.53
N ALA A 60 -23.79 -17.99 37.11
CA ALA A 60 -23.41 -18.15 35.70
C ALA A 60 -24.08 -19.38 35.04
N GLY A 61 -24.52 -20.34 35.84
CA GLY A 61 -25.19 -21.56 35.38
C GLY A 61 -24.37 -22.34 34.36
N SER A 62 -25.06 -22.98 33.40
CA SER A 62 -24.44 -23.71 32.29
C SER A 62 -23.66 -22.85 31.29
N TRP A 63 -23.76 -21.51 31.40
CA TRP A 63 -23.15 -20.56 30.47
C TRP A 63 -21.79 -20.04 30.93
N ALA A 64 -21.28 -20.47 32.09
CA ALA A 64 -20.01 -19.99 32.65
C ALA A 64 -18.83 -20.05 31.65
N ALA A 65 -18.77 -21.08 30.80
CA ALA A 65 -17.74 -21.21 29.77
C ALA A 65 -17.96 -20.30 28.55
N ALA A 66 -19.20 -19.89 28.27
CA ALA A 66 -19.54 -19.03 27.13
C ALA A 66 -19.41 -17.53 27.43
N ILE A 67 -19.56 -17.14 28.70
CA ILE A 67 -19.47 -15.72 29.13
C ILE A 67 -18.15 -15.07 28.68
N PRO A 68 -16.96 -15.67 28.89
CA PRO A 68 -15.70 -15.02 28.50
C PRO A 68 -15.56 -14.84 26.99
N VAL A 69 -16.05 -15.83 26.21
CA VAL A 69 -16.06 -15.76 24.74
C VAL A 69 -16.98 -14.64 24.28
N GLY A 70 -18.19 -14.54 24.85
CA GLY A 70 -19.16 -13.48 24.53
C GLY A 70 -18.60 -12.09 24.85
N VAL A 71 -18.01 -11.91 26.03
CA VAL A 71 -17.37 -10.64 26.44
C VAL A 71 -16.22 -10.28 25.51
N GLY A 72 -15.36 -11.24 25.15
CA GLY A 72 -14.28 -11.04 24.20
C GLY A 72 -14.74 -10.60 22.82
N LEU A 73 -15.78 -11.24 22.28
CA LEU A 73 -16.37 -10.88 20.99
C LEU A 73 -16.98 -9.48 21.01
N VAL A 74 -17.74 -9.14 22.05
CA VAL A 74 -18.36 -7.80 22.20
C VAL A 74 -17.28 -6.73 22.33
N ALA A 75 -16.25 -6.96 23.13
CA ALA A 75 -15.14 -6.02 23.30
C ALA A 75 -14.38 -5.80 21.99
N GLY A 76 -14.04 -6.88 21.27
CA GLY A 76 -13.40 -6.80 19.95
C GLY A 76 -14.27 -6.05 18.95
N ALA A 77 -15.56 -6.37 18.86
CA ALA A 77 -16.51 -5.70 17.97
C ALA A 77 -16.66 -4.20 18.30
N ALA A 78 -16.72 -3.83 19.58
CA ALA A 78 -16.78 -2.44 20.02
C ALA A 78 -15.54 -1.65 19.61
N VAL A 79 -14.34 -2.21 19.81
CA VAL A 79 -13.08 -1.59 19.37
C VAL A 79 -13.05 -1.44 17.86
N TYR A 80 -13.41 -2.49 17.12
CA TYR A 80 -13.47 -2.45 15.66
C TYR A 80 -14.42 -1.36 15.16
N ALA A 81 -15.64 -1.28 15.71
CA ALA A 81 -16.63 -0.28 15.34
C ALA A 81 -16.12 1.14 15.66
N ALA A 82 -15.51 1.35 16.83
CA ALA A 82 -14.94 2.63 17.21
C ALA A 82 -13.79 3.05 16.28
N GLU A 83 -12.87 2.14 15.94
CA GLU A 83 -11.77 2.41 15.00
C GLU A 83 -12.30 2.70 13.59
N ARG A 84 -13.31 1.94 13.14
CA ARG A 84 -13.95 2.13 11.84
C ARG A 84 -14.63 3.50 11.74
N LEU A 85 -15.35 3.91 12.78
CA LEU A 85 -16.00 5.22 12.84
C LEU A 85 -14.97 6.36 12.85
N ARG A 86 -13.92 6.26 13.66
CA ARG A 86 -12.83 7.25 13.71
C ARG A 86 -12.13 7.38 12.36
N THR A 87 -11.82 6.26 11.71
CA THR A 87 -11.20 6.20 10.38
C THR A 87 -12.10 6.89 9.36
N THR A 88 -13.39 6.55 9.32
CA THR A 88 -14.35 7.14 8.37
C THR A 88 -14.49 8.65 8.56
N ARG A 89 -14.59 9.12 9.81
CA ARG A 89 -14.65 10.56 10.11
C ARG A 89 -13.39 11.30 9.67
N ARG A 90 -12.20 10.75 9.93
CA ARG A 90 -10.92 11.35 9.52
C ARG A 90 -10.73 11.34 8.01
N VAL A 91 -11.11 10.27 7.32
CA VAL A 91 -11.12 10.24 5.85
C VAL A 91 -12.05 11.33 5.33
N GLY A 92 -13.25 11.48 5.91
CA GLY A 92 -14.19 12.53 5.52
C GLY A 92 -13.70 13.96 5.81
N SER A 93 -12.91 14.18 6.87
CA SER A 93 -12.28 15.50 7.11
C SER A 93 -11.16 15.78 6.11
N LEU A 94 -10.28 14.81 5.86
CA LEU A 94 -9.18 14.96 4.89
C LEU A 94 -9.71 15.18 3.48
N ARG A 95 -10.73 14.42 3.06
CA ARG A 95 -11.38 14.61 1.75
C ARG A 95 -11.96 16.01 1.59
N ARG A 96 -12.62 16.54 2.63
CA ARG A 96 -13.15 17.91 2.62
C ARG A 96 -12.05 18.95 2.60
N ALA A 97 -10.95 18.74 3.32
CA ALA A 97 -9.79 19.62 3.29
C ALA A 97 -9.12 19.66 1.91
N LEU A 98 -8.94 18.49 1.27
CA LEU A 98 -8.44 18.38 -0.10
C LEU A 98 -9.36 19.08 -1.10
N ALA A 99 -10.67 18.86 -1.00
CA ALA A 99 -11.66 19.54 -1.83
C ALA A 99 -11.65 21.07 -1.64
N ALA A 100 -11.52 21.55 -0.40
CA ALA A 100 -11.39 22.97 -0.09
C ALA A 100 -10.09 23.57 -0.63
N ALA A 101 -9.04 22.77 -0.76
CA ALA A 101 -7.76 23.15 -1.37
C ALA A 101 -7.76 23.03 -2.91
N GLY A 102 -8.87 22.63 -3.52
CA GLY A 102 -9.05 22.53 -4.98
C GLY A 102 -8.68 21.18 -5.60
N ASP A 103 -8.33 20.17 -4.78
CA ASP A 103 -8.02 18.83 -5.25
C ASP A 103 -9.24 17.89 -5.12
N ASP A 104 -9.32 16.88 -5.99
CA ASP A 104 -10.34 15.83 -5.87
C ASP A 104 -9.72 14.57 -5.25
N PRO A 105 -10.02 14.24 -3.98
CA PRO A 105 -9.47 13.06 -3.32
C PRO A 105 -9.90 11.74 -3.97
N ASP A 106 -10.95 11.77 -4.78
CA ASP A 106 -11.48 10.60 -5.46
C ASP A 106 -10.82 10.45 -6.83
N ARG A 107 -10.02 11.42 -7.27
CA ARG A 107 -9.31 11.41 -8.55
C ARG A 107 -7.85 11.84 -8.31
N PRO A 108 -7.01 10.96 -7.74
CA PRO A 108 -5.69 11.34 -7.25
C PRO A 108 -4.71 11.74 -8.37
N THR A 109 -5.04 11.42 -9.62
CA THR A 109 -4.28 11.77 -10.81
C THR A 109 -4.93 12.90 -11.62
N ALA A 110 -5.87 13.65 -11.02
CA ALA A 110 -6.63 14.71 -11.71
C ALA A 110 -5.75 15.89 -12.12
N SER A 111 -4.66 16.13 -11.40
CA SER A 111 -3.63 17.10 -11.73
C SER A 111 -2.46 16.47 -12.51
N GLY A 112 -2.54 15.19 -12.88
CA GLY A 112 -1.47 14.42 -13.54
C GLY A 112 -0.72 13.52 -12.56
N LEU A 113 0.49 13.10 -12.94
CA LEU A 113 1.33 12.22 -12.12
C LEU A 113 2.35 12.99 -11.26
N GLY A 114 2.29 14.32 -11.27
CA GLY A 114 3.19 15.25 -10.55
C GLY A 114 3.51 14.86 -9.11
N MET A 115 2.49 14.42 -8.37
CA MET A 115 2.59 14.10 -6.94
C MET A 115 3.22 12.73 -6.65
N TYR A 116 3.42 11.90 -7.68
CA TYR A 116 3.98 10.57 -7.53
C TYR A 116 5.48 10.57 -7.78
N TYR A 117 6.19 9.94 -6.85
CA TYR A 117 7.60 9.65 -7.01
C TYR A 117 7.81 8.48 -7.97
N ASP A 118 8.93 8.50 -8.66
CA ASP A 118 9.32 7.48 -9.64
C ASP A 118 9.22 6.04 -9.08
N PRO A 119 9.74 5.72 -7.88
CA PRO A 119 9.56 4.40 -7.26
C PRO A 119 8.09 4.00 -7.07
N GLN A 120 7.20 4.95 -6.77
CA GLN A 120 5.77 4.67 -6.59
C GLN A 120 5.09 4.35 -7.91
N LEU A 121 5.39 5.11 -8.97
CA LEU A 121 4.88 4.85 -10.31
C LEU A 121 5.33 3.48 -10.83
N ILE A 122 6.60 3.15 -10.57
CA ILE A 122 7.20 1.84 -10.82
C ILE A 122 6.43 0.73 -10.08
N LEU A 123 6.15 0.90 -8.79
CA LEU A 123 5.37 -0.06 -8.01
C LEU A 123 3.94 -0.22 -8.56
N LEU A 124 3.23 0.87 -8.80
CA LEU A 124 1.87 0.85 -9.34
C LEU A 124 1.82 0.18 -10.71
N ARG A 125 2.83 0.40 -11.53
CA ARG A 125 2.95 -0.27 -12.83
C ARG A 125 3.24 -1.76 -12.68
N SER A 126 4.08 -2.15 -11.72
CA SER A 126 4.32 -3.56 -11.38
C SER A 126 3.03 -4.27 -10.94
N GLU A 127 2.22 -3.62 -10.13
CA GLU A 127 0.91 -4.12 -9.70
C GLU A 127 -0.07 -4.29 -10.87
N TYR A 128 -0.09 -3.33 -11.81
CA TYR A 128 -0.87 -3.45 -13.05
C TYR A 128 -0.50 -4.70 -13.86
N GLU A 129 0.80 -4.93 -14.05
CA GLU A 129 1.30 -6.11 -14.78
C GLU A 129 0.90 -7.42 -14.07
N LEU A 130 0.99 -7.45 -12.74
CA LEU A 130 0.57 -8.60 -11.95
C LEU A 130 -0.94 -8.87 -12.05
N VAL A 131 -1.75 -7.82 -12.03
CA VAL A 131 -3.20 -7.90 -12.21
C VAL A 131 -3.56 -8.41 -13.60
N ARG A 132 -2.81 -7.99 -14.63
CA ARG A 132 -2.97 -8.47 -16.01
C ARG A 132 -2.61 -9.94 -16.15
N GLU A 133 -1.48 -10.36 -15.60
CA GLU A 133 -1.04 -11.77 -15.62
C GLU A 133 -2.07 -12.69 -14.95
N ARG A 134 -2.74 -12.22 -13.90
CA ARG A 134 -3.83 -12.94 -13.22
C ARG A 134 -5.17 -12.91 -13.96
N GLY A 135 -5.26 -12.26 -15.12
CA GLY A 135 -6.50 -12.15 -15.90
C GLY A 135 -7.57 -11.24 -15.27
N ALA A 136 -7.22 -10.40 -14.29
CA ALA A 136 -8.16 -9.53 -13.59
C ALA A 136 -8.47 -8.25 -14.39
N ARG A 137 -9.18 -8.43 -15.51
CA ARG A 137 -9.48 -7.39 -16.53
C ARG A 137 -10.05 -6.10 -15.94
N SER A 138 -10.98 -6.20 -14.98
CA SER A 138 -11.59 -5.00 -14.37
C SER A 138 -10.58 -4.18 -13.57
N ALA A 139 -9.63 -4.82 -12.91
CA ALA A 139 -8.60 -4.11 -12.15
C ALA A 139 -7.53 -3.55 -13.10
N ALA A 140 -7.15 -4.28 -14.15
CA ALA A 140 -6.24 -3.78 -15.19
C ALA A 140 -6.80 -2.51 -15.84
N ARG A 141 -8.06 -2.54 -16.30
CA ARG A 141 -8.75 -1.39 -16.88
C ARG A 141 -8.79 -0.20 -15.91
N PHE A 142 -8.96 -0.46 -14.62
CA PHE A 142 -8.94 0.61 -13.62
C PHE A 142 -7.57 1.32 -13.54
N PHE A 143 -6.46 0.59 -13.62
CA PHE A 143 -5.12 1.19 -13.70
C PHE A 143 -4.89 1.94 -15.01
N GLU A 144 -5.35 1.39 -16.14
CA GLU A 144 -5.32 2.08 -17.44
C GLU A 144 -6.08 3.42 -17.35
N ASP A 145 -7.24 3.40 -16.71
CA ASP A 145 -8.10 4.57 -16.58
C ASP A 145 -7.56 5.62 -15.60
N THR A 146 -6.89 5.19 -14.52
CA THR A 146 -6.43 6.07 -13.44
C THR A 146 -5.03 6.61 -13.70
N PHE A 147 -4.12 5.80 -14.26
CA PHE A 147 -2.71 6.15 -14.44
C PHE A 147 -2.30 6.28 -15.90
N GLY A 148 -3.18 5.97 -16.86
CA GLY A 148 -2.84 6.00 -18.28
C GLY A 148 -1.88 4.88 -18.68
N PHE A 149 -1.78 3.82 -17.90
CA PHE A 149 -1.00 2.63 -18.25
C PHE A 149 -1.59 1.93 -19.46
N THR A 150 -0.74 1.32 -20.29
CA THR A 150 -1.21 0.44 -21.37
C THR A 150 -0.36 -0.83 -21.49
N PRO A 151 -0.86 -1.90 -22.13
CA PRO A 151 -0.09 -3.09 -22.43
C PRO A 151 1.21 -2.87 -23.20
N GLU A 152 1.24 -1.84 -24.07
CA GLU A 152 2.33 -1.54 -25.01
C GLU A 152 3.45 -0.71 -24.39
N ASP A 153 3.25 -0.22 -23.16
CA ASP A 153 4.36 0.35 -22.39
C ASP A 153 5.43 -0.74 -22.20
N GLY A 154 6.66 -0.48 -22.66
CA GLY A 154 7.76 -1.44 -22.91
C GLY A 154 8.30 -2.28 -21.74
N PHE A 155 7.43 -2.89 -20.94
CA PHE A 155 7.75 -3.88 -19.92
C PHE A 155 7.77 -5.28 -20.53
N GLU A 156 8.60 -5.47 -21.56
CA GLU A 156 8.69 -6.73 -22.31
C GLU A 156 8.99 -7.96 -21.43
N THR A 157 9.57 -7.78 -20.24
CA THR A 157 9.97 -8.87 -19.33
C THR A 157 9.28 -8.86 -17.97
N GLY A 158 8.33 -7.96 -17.74
CA GLY A 158 7.69 -7.75 -16.43
C GLY A 158 8.30 -6.55 -15.69
N PRO A 159 7.99 -6.38 -14.41
CA PRO A 159 8.48 -5.25 -13.63
C PRO A 159 9.97 -5.51 -13.40
N LEU A 160 10.98 -4.72 -13.75
CA LEU A 160 11.01 -3.36 -14.24
C LEU A 160 12.26 -3.18 -15.12
N ASN A 161 12.06 -3.03 -16.42
CA ASN A 161 13.15 -2.67 -17.34
C ASN A 161 13.71 -1.26 -17.12
N VAL A 162 13.20 -0.50 -16.14
CA VAL A 162 13.51 0.93 -15.92
C VAL A 162 13.83 1.19 -14.45
N THR A 163 14.86 2.01 -14.20
CA THR A 163 15.20 2.47 -12.85
C THR A 163 14.51 3.80 -12.55
N PRO A 164 14.29 4.12 -11.26
CA PRO A 164 13.96 5.49 -10.86
C PRO A 164 14.93 6.49 -11.49
N GLU A 165 14.43 7.68 -11.84
CA GLU A 165 15.23 8.80 -12.36
C GLU A 165 15.94 8.53 -13.72
N SER A 166 15.62 7.43 -14.39
CA SER A 166 16.12 7.13 -15.73
C SER A 166 15.35 7.87 -16.82
N GLU A 167 16.02 8.17 -17.93
CA GLU A 167 15.38 8.78 -19.10
C GLU A 167 14.26 7.88 -19.69
N ALA A 168 14.42 6.56 -19.56
CA ALA A 168 13.40 5.59 -19.94
C ALA A 168 12.10 5.77 -19.12
N LEU A 169 12.23 5.96 -17.80
CA LEU A 169 11.09 6.22 -16.93
C LEU A 169 10.47 7.60 -17.19
N ARG A 170 11.29 8.65 -17.42
CA ARG A 170 10.79 9.96 -17.84
C ARG A 170 9.99 9.87 -19.14
N GLY A 171 10.46 9.08 -20.10
CA GLY A 171 9.75 8.79 -21.35
C GLY A 171 8.40 8.12 -21.12
N LEU A 172 8.33 7.11 -20.25
CA LEU A 172 7.08 6.46 -19.85
C LEU A 172 6.11 7.42 -19.18
N ARG A 173 6.59 8.20 -18.20
CA ARG A 173 5.79 9.19 -17.49
C ARG A 173 5.15 10.21 -18.43
N ARG A 174 5.91 10.74 -19.39
CA ARG A 174 5.38 11.65 -20.41
C ARG A 174 4.24 11.02 -21.22
N ARG A 175 4.37 9.74 -21.61
CA ARG A 175 3.29 9.02 -22.32
C ARG A 175 2.06 8.82 -21.45
N TRP A 176 2.25 8.44 -20.19
CA TRP A 176 1.16 8.28 -19.22
C TRP A 176 0.41 9.60 -18.99
N GLU A 177 1.15 10.68 -18.74
CA GLU A 177 0.57 12.02 -18.57
C GLU A 177 -0.16 12.49 -19.82
N GLY A 178 0.39 12.25 -21.02
CA GLY A 178 -0.29 12.57 -22.28
C GLY A 178 -1.62 11.83 -22.46
N ARG A 179 -1.67 10.54 -22.11
CA ARG A 179 -2.91 9.75 -22.14
C ARG A 179 -3.93 10.20 -21.09
N LEU A 180 -3.47 10.56 -19.90
CA LEU A 180 -4.33 11.13 -18.86
C LEU A 180 -4.90 12.49 -19.26
N ALA A 181 -4.11 13.35 -19.90
CA ALA A 181 -4.55 14.64 -20.41
C ALA A 181 -5.64 14.45 -21.49
N LEU A 182 -5.38 13.61 -22.50
CA LEU A 182 -6.34 13.29 -23.55
C LEU A 182 -7.65 12.73 -22.96
N ARG A 183 -7.54 11.82 -21.98
CA ARG A 183 -8.71 11.24 -21.34
C ARG A 183 -9.53 12.29 -20.58
N ARG A 184 -8.85 13.20 -19.88
CA ARG A 184 -9.50 14.28 -19.13
C ARG A 184 -10.36 15.14 -20.06
N GLU A 185 -9.90 15.39 -21.28
CA GLU A 185 -10.63 16.16 -22.29
C GLU A 185 -11.86 15.41 -22.83
N ILE A 186 -11.77 14.08 -23.02
CA ILE A 186 -12.82 13.30 -23.68
C ILE A 186 -13.90 12.78 -22.70
N ALA A 187 -13.47 12.20 -21.58
CA ALA A 187 -14.35 11.40 -20.71
C ALA A 187 -14.21 11.72 -19.22
N GLY A 188 -13.29 12.63 -18.85
CA GLY A 188 -12.93 12.86 -17.46
C GLY A 188 -12.20 11.66 -16.83
N GLN A 189 -11.85 11.81 -15.56
CA GLN A 189 -11.12 10.79 -14.82
C GLN A 189 -12.05 9.99 -13.90
N PRO A 190 -11.92 8.64 -13.84
CA PRO A 190 -12.78 7.83 -12.99
C PRO A 190 -12.57 8.17 -11.51
N ALA A 191 -13.67 8.14 -10.75
CA ALA A 191 -13.59 8.21 -9.30
C ALA A 191 -13.05 6.90 -8.72
N VAL A 192 -12.20 7.03 -7.72
CA VAL A 192 -11.54 5.96 -6.98
C VAL A 192 -12.20 5.87 -5.61
N SER A 193 -12.80 4.71 -5.30
CA SER A 193 -13.33 4.49 -3.96
C SER A 193 -12.19 4.34 -2.95
N PHE A 194 -12.40 4.81 -1.71
CA PHE A 194 -11.40 4.69 -0.64
C PHE A 194 -10.92 3.25 -0.45
N ARG A 195 -11.82 2.27 -0.55
CA ARG A 195 -11.47 0.83 -0.47
C ARG A 195 -10.49 0.45 -1.58
N ARG A 196 -10.77 0.82 -2.83
CA ARG A 196 -9.90 0.50 -3.96
C ARG A 196 -8.54 1.21 -3.85
N ALA A 197 -8.52 2.45 -3.36
CA ALA A 197 -7.29 3.17 -3.06
C ALA A 197 -6.44 2.48 -1.98
N VAL A 198 -7.06 1.89 -0.96
CA VAL A 198 -6.38 1.09 0.08
C VAL A 198 -5.85 -0.24 -0.47
N ASP A 199 -6.67 -0.93 -1.28
CA ASP A 199 -6.34 -2.26 -1.82
C ASP A 199 -5.11 -2.20 -2.72
N TYR A 200 -4.99 -1.15 -3.54
CA TYR A 200 -3.89 -0.95 -4.49
C TYR A 200 -2.88 0.15 -4.10
N GLN A 201 -3.02 0.76 -2.92
CA GLN A 201 -2.15 1.83 -2.41
C GLN A 201 -1.95 3.00 -3.39
N LEU A 202 -3.07 3.55 -3.88
CA LEU A 202 -3.07 4.48 -5.01
C LEU A 202 -2.71 5.92 -4.65
N TYR A 203 -2.70 6.28 -3.37
CA TYR A 203 -2.46 7.67 -2.96
C TYR A 203 -0.98 8.02 -3.04
N PRO A 204 -0.64 9.28 -3.39
CA PRO A 204 0.72 9.79 -3.31
C PRO A 204 1.28 9.59 -1.89
N LYS A 205 2.47 9.02 -1.80
CA LYS A 205 3.11 8.75 -0.51
C LYS A 205 4.25 9.71 -0.25
N GLU A 206 4.46 10.02 1.02
CA GLU A 206 5.67 10.69 1.47
C GLU A 206 6.87 9.72 1.33
N MET A 207 7.84 10.06 0.49
CA MET A 207 9.05 9.24 0.32
C MET A 207 10.12 9.61 1.33
N THR A 208 9.93 9.15 2.56
CA THR A 208 11.04 9.02 3.52
C THR A 208 11.95 7.86 3.12
N VAL A 209 13.21 7.83 3.56
CA VAL A 209 14.15 6.73 3.24
C VAL A 209 13.56 5.33 3.53
N PRO A 210 12.93 5.06 4.69
CA PRO A 210 12.31 3.75 4.93
C PRO A 210 11.12 3.46 4.00
N ALA A 211 10.33 4.48 3.66
CA ALA A 211 9.19 4.32 2.76
C ALA A 211 9.64 4.05 1.32
N GLU A 212 10.71 4.72 0.87
CA GLU A 212 11.32 4.46 -0.42
C GLU A 212 11.87 3.03 -0.48
N LEU A 213 12.65 2.59 0.52
CA LEU A 213 13.17 1.22 0.59
C LEU A 213 12.04 0.17 0.57
N ALA A 214 10.95 0.41 1.29
CA ALA A 214 9.79 -0.48 1.29
C ALA A 214 9.10 -0.54 -0.09
N VAL A 215 8.96 0.61 -0.77
CA VAL A 215 8.41 0.68 -2.14
C VAL A 215 9.33 -0.05 -3.12
N ARG A 216 10.65 0.15 -3.00
CA ARG A 216 11.67 -0.52 -3.81
C ARG A 216 11.63 -2.03 -3.63
N GLN A 217 11.66 -2.49 -2.38
CA GLN A 217 11.51 -3.90 -2.05
C GLN A 217 10.23 -4.47 -2.67
N ALA A 218 9.09 -3.81 -2.50
CA ALA A 218 7.80 -4.30 -3.00
C ALA A 218 7.81 -4.48 -4.52
N TYR A 219 8.30 -3.51 -5.29
CA TYR A 219 8.32 -3.65 -6.74
C TYR A 219 9.34 -4.69 -7.21
N LEU A 220 10.47 -4.84 -6.50
CA LEU A 220 11.51 -5.83 -6.82
C LEU A 220 11.05 -7.26 -6.48
N GLU A 221 10.23 -7.43 -5.45
CA GLU A 221 9.59 -8.71 -5.14
C GLU A 221 8.59 -9.12 -6.23
N ILE A 222 7.78 -8.18 -6.72
CA ILE A 222 6.89 -8.42 -7.87
C ILE A 222 7.73 -8.77 -9.10
N SER A 223 8.82 -8.04 -9.34
CA SER A 223 9.78 -8.30 -10.41
C SER A 223 10.28 -9.74 -10.41
N ARG A 224 10.90 -10.15 -9.30
CA ARG A 224 11.42 -11.50 -9.10
C ARG A 224 10.35 -12.56 -9.34
N ARG A 225 9.13 -12.34 -8.84
CA ARG A 225 8.01 -13.27 -9.02
C ARG A 225 7.64 -13.42 -10.49
N MET A 226 7.55 -12.32 -11.22
CA MET A 226 7.16 -12.33 -12.63
C MET A 226 8.26 -12.93 -13.53
N LEU A 227 9.53 -12.62 -13.25
CA LEU A 227 10.67 -13.26 -13.92
C LEU A 227 10.62 -14.79 -13.77
N ARG A 228 10.38 -15.27 -12.54
CA ARG A 228 10.24 -16.71 -12.26
C ARG A 228 9.04 -17.34 -12.96
N ALA A 229 7.92 -16.63 -13.02
CA ALA A 229 6.71 -17.11 -13.68
C ALA A 229 6.90 -17.27 -15.20
N ARG A 230 7.64 -16.35 -15.84
CA ARG A 230 7.84 -16.32 -17.30
C ARG A 230 9.01 -17.19 -17.76
N TYR A 231 10.12 -17.18 -17.03
CA TYR A 231 11.40 -17.77 -17.45
C TYR A 231 11.87 -18.92 -16.56
N GLY A 232 11.10 -19.29 -15.54
CA GLY A 232 11.47 -20.32 -14.58
C GLY A 232 12.44 -19.83 -13.51
N ASN A 233 12.86 -20.74 -12.62
CA ASN A 233 13.68 -20.40 -11.45
C ASN A 233 15.20 -20.44 -11.72
N ASP A 234 15.61 -20.93 -12.89
CA ASP A 234 17.01 -21.16 -13.24
C ASP A 234 17.64 -19.89 -13.84
N ARG A 235 18.56 -19.28 -13.09
CA ARG A 235 19.23 -18.02 -13.48
C ARG A 235 20.20 -18.22 -14.64
N GLU A 236 20.84 -19.38 -14.76
CA GLU A 236 21.80 -19.65 -15.85
C GLU A 236 21.06 -19.69 -17.19
N ARG A 237 19.88 -20.29 -17.19
CA ARG A 237 18.99 -20.33 -18.34
C ARG A 237 18.46 -18.96 -18.76
N TRP A 238 18.43 -17.98 -17.86
CA TRP A 238 17.99 -16.63 -18.21
C TRP A 238 18.98 -15.92 -19.13
N GLU A 239 20.27 -16.22 -19.04
CA GLU A 239 21.30 -15.61 -19.90
C GLU A 239 21.11 -15.99 -21.37
N GLU A 240 20.61 -17.21 -21.62
CA GLU A 240 20.31 -17.72 -22.96
C GLU A 240 18.99 -17.18 -23.53
N ILE A 241 18.00 -16.95 -22.67
CA ILE A 241 16.63 -16.60 -23.09
C ILE A 241 16.42 -15.08 -23.19
N LEU A 242 17.06 -14.32 -22.30
CA LEU A 242 16.89 -12.86 -22.24
C LEU A 242 17.91 -12.18 -23.16
N SER A 243 17.53 -11.05 -23.75
CA SER A 243 18.54 -10.21 -24.41
C SER A 243 19.57 -9.71 -23.39
N GLY A 244 20.80 -9.44 -23.83
CA GLY A 244 21.90 -9.06 -22.92
C GLY A 244 21.60 -7.83 -22.05
N ASP A 245 20.80 -6.89 -22.55
CA ASP A 245 20.34 -5.74 -21.77
C ASP A 245 19.31 -6.11 -20.70
N LEU A 246 18.41 -7.04 -21.02
CA LEU A 246 17.36 -7.52 -20.12
C LEU A 246 17.95 -8.38 -19.01
N TYR A 247 18.89 -9.27 -19.35
CA TYR A 247 19.61 -10.09 -18.36
C TYR A 247 20.37 -9.22 -17.35
N ARG A 248 21.16 -8.24 -17.82
CA ARG A 248 21.91 -7.32 -16.94
C ARG A 248 21.00 -6.58 -15.95
N ARG A 249 19.82 -6.15 -16.39
CA ARG A 249 18.83 -5.48 -15.53
C ARG A 249 18.21 -6.44 -14.52
N ALA A 250 17.82 -7.64 -14.93
CA ALA A 250 17.29 -8.66 -14.02
C ALA A 250 18.29 -9.03 -12.92
N VAL A 251 19.57 -9.19 -13.26
CA VAL A 251 20.65 -9.44 -12.29
C VAL A 251 20.82 -8.27 -11.32
N ARG A 252 20.81 -7.03 -11.82
CA ARG A 252 20.86 -5.82 -10.98
C ARG A 252 19.69 -5.77 -10.00
N ASP A 253 18.47 -5.97 -10.46
CA ASP A 253 17.26 -5.88 -9.64
C ASP A 253 17.24 -6.95 -8.55
N LEU A 254 17.67 -8.18 -8.87
CA LEU A 254 17.81 -9.24 -7.88
C LEU A 254 18.88 -8.93 -6.84
N ARG A 255 20.01 -8.34 -7.26
CA ARG A 255 21.06 -7.89 -6.35
C ARG A 255 20.57 -6.78 -5.42
N GLU A 256 19.87 -5.77 -5.95
CA GLU A 256 19.27 -4.70 -5.14
C GLU A 256 18.27 -5.27 -4.13
N LEU A 257 17.44 -6.23 -4.54
CA LEU A 257 16.50 -6.89 -3.63
C LEU A 257 17.23 -7.64 -2.51
N GLU A 258 18.30 -8.36 -2.84
CA GLU A 258 19.14 -9.05 -1.86
C GLU A 258 19.80 -8.06 -0.89
N GLU A 259 20.26 -6.91 -1.38
CA GLU A 259 20.86 -5.84 -0.56
C GLU A 259 19.82 -5.24 0.41
N ILE A 260 18.62 -4.88 -0.08
CA ILE A 260 17.54 -4.34 0.76
C ILE A 260 17.06 -5.38 1.80
N THR A 261 17.00 -6.66 1.42
CA THR A 261 16.51 -7.73 2.32
C THR A 261 17.56 -8.14 3.36
N ARG A 262 18.86 -8.01 3.06
CA ARG A 262 19.94 -8.35 3.99
C ARG A 262 20.03 -7.41 5.19
N GLU A 263 19.44 -6.22 5.11
CA GLU A 263 19.43 -5.27 6.21
C GLU A 263 18.20 -5.50 7.13
N PRO A 264 18.41 -6.26 8.22
CA PRO A 264 18.39 -5.62 9.54
C PRO A 264 19.44 -6.23 10.49
N SER A 265 20.65 -5.66 10.53
CA SER A 265 21.57 -5.90 11.64
C SER A 265 21.57 -4.68 12.56
N ARG A 266 20.91 -4.81 13.73
CA ARG A 266 21.06 -3.90 14.87
C ARG A 266 22.56 -3.58 15.09
N PRO A 267 22.95 -2.33 15.41
CA PRO A 267 24.23 -2.12 16.06
C PRO A 267 24.21 -2.90 17.39
N ALA A 268 25.24 -3.71 17.62
CA ALA A 268 25.43 -4.42 18.87
C ALA A 268 25.39 -3.42 20.05
N PRO A 269 24.70 -3.74 21.17
CA PRO A 269 24.66 -2.85 22.31
C PRO A 269 26.09 -2.68 22.85
N GLY A 270 26.47 -1.40 23.00
CA GLY A 270 27.75 -0.90 23.48
C GLY A 270 28.67 -1.87 24.21
N ARG A 271 29.85 -2.09 23.63
CA ARG A 271 31.06 -2.25 24.44
C ARG A 271 31.36 -0.88 25.06
N ARG A 272 30.92 -0.68 26.30
CA ARG A 272 31.57 0.26 27.20
C ARG A 272 32.94 -0.31 27.51
N THR A 273 33.98 0.39 27.08
CA THR A 273 35.29 0.36 27.74
C THR A 273 35.33 1.52 28.72
#